data_AF-A0A2V8D5H6-F1
#
_entry.id   AF-A0A2V8D5H6-F1
#
_cell.length_a   1.000
_cell.length_b   1.000
_cell.length_c   1.000
_cell.angle_alpha   90.00
_cell.angle_beta   90.00
_cell.angle_gamma   90.00
#
_symmetry.space_group_name_H-M   'P 1'
#
loop_
_entity.id
_entity.type
_entity.pdbx_description
1 polymer ?
#
loop_
_entity_poly.entity_id
_entity_poly.type
_entity_poly.pdbx_seq_one_letter_code
_entity_poly.pdbx_strand_id
1 'polypeptide(L)'
;GDGRTALHGAAHKGRNAVVQLLVDHGARLDARDNGSRDTVSGALLGHNWLPVDYAEGLVRVGVQSAIAHPETAALLRKLMTDAGLPIPPPITGSVCVTPVCR
;
A
#
# COMPACT_ATOMS: atom_id res chain seq x y z
N GLY A 1 8.63 -16.51 3.76
CA GLY A 1 8.59 -15.26 2.98
C GLY A 1 7.53 -14.34 3.55
N ASP A 2 7.65 -13.06 3.31
CA ASP A 2 6.88 -11.94 3.88
C ASP A 2 5.54 -11.69 3.17
N GLY A 3 5.07 -12.62 2.32
CA GLY A 3 3.76 -12.56 1.66
C GLY A 3 3.65 -11.52 0.52
N ARG A 4 4.68 -10.69 0.34
CA ARG A 4 4.76 -9.68 -0.71
C ARG A 4 4.74 -10.31 -2.10
N THR A 5 3.93 -9.72 -2.97
CA THR A 5 3.82 -10.05 -4.40
C THR A 5 4.60 -9.05 -5.25
N ALA A 6 4.78 -9.36 -6.54
CA ALA A 6 5.37 -8.41 -7.50
C ALA A 6 4.63 -7.06 -7.52
N LEU A 7 3.31 -7.07 -7.31
CA LEU A 7 2.49 -5.87 -7.29
C LEU A 7 2.80 -4.96 -6.09
N HIS A 8 3.12 -5.52 -4.92
CA HIS A 8 3.60 -4.75 -3.77
C HIS A 8 4.92 -4.03 -4.10
N GLY A 9 5.84 -4.73 -4.76
CA GLY A 9 7.11 -4.15 -5.20
C GLY A 9 6.92 -3.02 -6.22
N ALA A 10 6.06 -3.21 -7.22
CA ALA A 10 5.75 -2.20 -8.22
C ALA A 10 5.10 -0.96 -7.60
N ALA A 11 4.17 -1.17 -6.66
CA ALA A 11 3.51 -0.11 -5.92
C ALA A 11 4.50 0.70 -5.05
N HIS A 12 5.35 0.02 -4.29
CA HIS A 12 6.40 0.64 -3.47
C HIS A 12 7.42 1.45 -4.28
N LYS A 13 7.57 1.13 -5.57
CA LYS A 13 8.50 1.82 -6.48
C LYS A 13 7.83 2.83 -7.40
N GLY A 14 6.52 3.02 -7.29
CA GLY A 14 5.75 3.93 -8.13
C GLY A 14 5.80 3.58 -9.61
N ARG A 15 5.90 2.29 -9.97
CA ARG A 15 6.11 1.85 -11.36
C ARG A 15 4.78 1.55 -12.06
N ASN A 16 4.06 2.61 -12.45
CA ASN A 16 2.72 2.52 -13.07
C ASN A 16 2.64 1.52 -14.25
N ALA A 17 3.62 1.55 -15.16
CA ALA A 17 3.66 0.63 -16.30
C ALA A 17 3.80 -0.85 -15.86
N VAL A 18 4.56 -1.11 -14.79
CA VAL A 18 4.72 -2.46 -14.23
C VAL A 18 3.46 -2.88 -13.47
N VAL A 19 2.81 -1.95 -12.76
CA VAL A 19 1.50 -2.19 -12.12
C VAL A 19 0.48 -2.65 -13.15
N GLN A 20 0.34 -1.91 -14.26
CA GLN A 20 -0.60 -2.28 -15.32
C GLN A 20 -0.26 -3.64 -15.92
N LEU A 21 1.00 -3.86 -16.30
CA LEU A 21 1.46 -5.14 -16.84
C LEU A 21 1.11 -6.31 -15.91
N LEU A 22 1.38 -6.18 -14.61
CA LEU A 22 1.09 -7.24 -13.65
C LEU A 22 -0.41 -7.53 -13.56
N VAL A 23 -1.24 -6.48 -13.53
CA VAL A 23 -2.71 -6.61 -13.45
C VAL A 23 -3.28 -7.24 -14.72
N ASP A 24 -2.78 -6.85 -15.90
CA ASP A 24 -3.15 -7.44 -17.20
C ASP A 24 -2.83 -8.94 -17.25
N HIS A 25 -1.78 -9.37 -16.54
CA HIS A 25 -1.39 -10.77 -16.36
C HIS A 25 -2.05 -11.46 -15.15
N GLY A 26 -3.10 -10.88 -14.57
CA GLY A 26 -3.89 -11.51 -13.50
C GLY A 26 -3.33 -11.35 -12.09
N ALA A 27 -2.44 -10.38 -11.85
CA ALA A 27 -2.01 -10.07 -10.50
C ALA A 27 -3.19 -9.60 -9.64
N ARG A 28 -3.27 -10.15 -8.43
CA ARG A 28 -4.30 -9.83 -7.46
C ARG A 28 -4.07 -8.46 -6.83
N LEU A 29 -5.00 -7.53 -7.06
CA LEU A 29 -5.03 -6.20 -6.46
C LEU A 29 -5.32 -6.24 -4.94
N ASP A 30 -6.00 -7.30 -4.47
CA ASP A 30 -6.41 -7.50 -3.07
C ASP A 30 -5.42 -8.38 -2.26
N ALA A 31 -4.26 -8.71 -2.84
CA ALA A 31 -3.27 -9.55 -2.17
C ALA A 31 -2.73 -8.83 -0.93
N ARG A 32 -2.85 -9.48 0.23
CA ARG A 32 -2.27 -8.98 1.49
C ARG A 32 -0.90 -9.60 1.72
N ASP A 33 0.05 -8.80 2.17
CA ASP A 33 1.32 -9.31 2.69
C ASP A 33 1.14 -10.00 4.06
N ASN A 34 2.24 -10.50 4.64
CA ASN A 34 2.23 -11.09 5.97
C ASN A 34 2.58 -10.09 7.08
N GLY A 35 2.46 -8.79 6.79
CA GLY A 35 2.93 -7.71 7.64
C GLY A 35 4.32 -7.19 7.29
N SER A 36 4.74 -6.19 8.07
CA SER A 36 5.94 -5.39 7.84
C SER A 36 6.65 -5.13 9.17
N ARG A 37 7.79 -4.44 9.14
CA ARG A 37 8.56 -4.11 10.34
C ARG A 37 7.76 -3.26 11.34
N ASP A 38 6.73 -2.55 10.88
CA ASP A 38 5.84 -1.74 11.69
C ASP A 38 4.67 -2.53 12.31
N THR A 39 4.39 -3.76 11.86
CA THR A 39 3.24 -4.56 12.33
C THR A 39 3.61 -5.65 13.33
N VAL A 40 4.81 -5.58 13.91
CA VAL A 40 5.33 -6.56 14.89
C VAL A 40 5.05 -6.18 16.35
N SER A 41 4.54 -4.97 16.62
CA SER A 41 4.26 -4.48 17.98
C SER A 41 3.32 -3.29 17.97
N GLY A 42 2.72 -2.96 19.12
CA GLY A 42 1.88 -1.77 19.28
C GLY A 42 0.53 -1.88 18.57
N ALA A 43 -0.05 -0.74 18.18
CA ALA A 43 -1.40 -0.67 17.62
C ALA A 43 -1.56 -1.37 16.26
N LEU A 44 -0.44 -1.61 15.55
CA LEU A 44 -0.42 -2.26 14.25
C LEU A 44 -0.06 -3.76 14.35
N LEU A 45 -0.02 -4.35 15.55
CA LEU A 45 0.35 -5.75 15.73
C LEU A 45 -0.55 -6.67 14.88
N GLY A 46 0.07 -7.46 14.00
CA GLY A 46 -0.62 -8.42 13.12
C GLY A 46 -1.32 -7.78 11.92
N HIS A 47 -1.16 -6.47 11.72
CA HIS A 47 -1.69 -5.80 10.53
C HIS A 47 -0.96 -6.27 9.27
N ASN A 48 -1.70 -6.31 8.16
CA ASN A 48 -1.20 -6.68 6.84
C ASN A 48 -1.66 -5.65 5.80
N TRP A 49 -0.85 -5.49 4.78
CA TRP A 49 -0.94 -4.38 3.84
C TRP A 49 -1.29 -4.86 2.44
N LEU A 50 -2.06 -4.04 1.74
CA LEU A 50 -2.40 -4.20 0.33
C LEU A 50 -1.37 -3.49 -0.56
N PRO A 51 -1.31 -3.77 -1.87
CA PRO A 51 -0.41 -3.07 -2.78
C PRO A 51 -0.66 -1.56 -2.81
N VAL A 52 -1.92 -1.13 -2.68
CA VAL A 52 -2.25 0.30 -2.63
C VAL A 52 -1.64 1.01 -1.40
N ASP A 53 -1.53 0.33 -0.26
CA ASP A 53 -0.93 0.90 0.96
C ASP A 53 0.57 1.15 0.78
N TYR A 54 1.24 0.31 -0.01
CA TYR A 54 2.64 0.53 -0.40
C TYR A 54 2.80 1.75 -1.31
N ALA A 55 1.86 1.98 -2.24
CA ALA A 55 1.83 3.18 -3.07
C ALA A 55 1.46 4.43 -2.27
N GLU A 56 0.71 4.30 -1.18
CA GLU A 56 0.38 5.41 -0.27
C GLU A 56 1.53 5.76 0.69
N GLY A 57 2.64 5.03 0.63
CA GLY A 57 3.81 5.30 1.48
C GLY A 57 3.57 4.93 2.95
N LEU A 58 2.72 3.94 3.21
CA LEU A 58 2.46 3.45 4.57
C LEU A 58 3.51 2.41 5.02
N VAL A 59 4.09 1.69 4.06
CA VAL A 59 4.90 0.49 4.34
C VAL A 59 6.36 0.72 4.01
N ARG A 60 7.26 0.40 4.95
CA ARG A 60 8.71 0.44 4.75
C ARG A 60 9.23 -0.92 4.29
N VAL A 61 10.13 -0.94 3.31
CA VAL A 61 10.81 -2.17 2.85
C VAL A 61 12.30 -2.07 3.16
N GLY A 62 12.75 -2.83 4.16
CA GLY A 62 14.15 -2.84 4.60
C GLY A 62 14.58 -1.48 5.16
N VAL A 63 15.64 -0.92 4.58
CA VAL A 63 16.16 0.43 4.92
C VAL A 63 15.55 1.55 4.09
N GLN A 64 14.62 1.22 3.17
CA GLN A 64 14.02 2.21 2.28
C GLN A 64 12.87 2.93 2.98
N SER A 65 12.83 4.26 2.82
CA SER A 65 11.72 5.09 3.29
C SER A 65 10.43 4.71 2.58
N ALA A 66 9.32 4.79 3.31
CA ALA A 66 8.00 4.71 2.71
C ALA A 66 7.72 6.05 2.01
N ILE A 67 7.76 6.05 0.68
CA ILE A 67 7.53 7.23 -0.15
C ILE A 67 6.16 7.07 -0.80
N ALA A 68 5.32 8.09 -0.65
CA ALA A 68 4.02 8.11 -1.31
C ALA A 68 4.18 8.35 -2.82
N HIS A 69 3.49 7.53 -3.61
CA HIS A 69 3.38 7.60 -5.07
C HIS A 69 1.92 7.85 -5.44
N PRO A 70 1.46 9.12 -5.44
CA PRO A 70 0.03 9.44 -5.58
C PRO A 70 -0.57 8.97 -6.90
N GLU A 71 0.19 9.06 -8.00
CA GLU A 71 -0.26 8.56 -9.31
C GLU A 71 -0.46 7.04 -9.31
N THR A 72 0.44 6.31 -8.64
CA THR A 72 0.37 4.85 -8.51
C THR A 72 -0.78 4.43 -7.61
N ALA A 73 -1.00 5.14 -6.50
CA ALA A 73 -2.14 4.91 -5.63
C ALA A 73 -3.47 5.17 -6.37
N ALA A 74 -3.55 6.26 -7.13
CA ALA A 74 -4.73 6.57 -7.96
C ALA A 74 -4.98 5.49 -9.03
N LEU A 75 -3.93 5.00 -9.69
CA LEU A 75 -4.02 3.89 -10.64
C LEU A 75 -4.56 2.62 -9.97
N LEU A 76 -3.97 2.21 -8.84
CA LEU A 76 -4.41 1.01 -8.10
C LEU A 76 -5.85 1.14 -7.62
N ARG A 77 -6.25 2.30 -7.09
CA ARG A 77 -7.64 2.57 -6.70
C ARG A 77 -8.60 2.45 -7.88
N LYS A 78 -8.25 3.03 -9.03
CA LYS A 78 -9.03 2.89 -10.26
C LYS A 78 -9.18 1.42 -10.66
N LEU A 79 -8.08 0.67 -10.71
CA LEU A 79 -8.10 -0.74 -11.08
C LEU A 79 -8.93 -1.59 -10.10
N MET A 80 -8.90 -1.27 -8.80
CA MET A 80 -9.76 -1.91 -7.80
C MET A 80 -11.23 -1.57 -8.02
N THR A 81 -11.57 -0.32 -8.33
CA THR A 81 -12.94 0.10 -8.71
C THR A 81 -13.42 -0.69 -9.92
N ASP A 82 -12.62 -0.74 -10.98
CA ASP A 82 -12.94 -1.42 -12.23
C ASP A 82 -13.13 -2.94 -12.02
N ALA A 83 -12.42 -3.51 -11.06
CA ALA A 83 -12.54 -4.91 -10.64
C ALA A 83 -13.65 -5.17 -9.60
N GLY A 84 -14.39 -4.15 -9.15
CA GLY A 84 -15.42 -4.28 -8.12
C GLY A 84 -14.90 -4.66 -6.73
N LEU A 85 -13.62 -4.37 -6.44
CA LEU A 85 -12.97 -4.71 -5.18
C LEU A 85 -13.18 -3.62 -4.10
N PRO A 86 -13.23 -4.00 -2.82
CA PRO A 86 -13.30 -3.04 -1.72
C PRO A 86 -12.01 -2.22 -1.65
N ILE A 87 -12.15 -0.90 -1.71
CA ILE A 87 -11.01 0.02 -1.69
C ILE A 87 -10.82 0.54 -0.27
N PRO A 88 -9.60 0.46 0.31
CA PRO A 88 -9.35 1.05 1.61
C PRO A 88 -9.62 2.57 1.57
N PRO A 89 -10.21 3.16 2.62
CA PRO A 89 -10.43 4.59 2.66
C PRO A 89 -9.09 5.32 2.53
N PRO A 90 -9.02 6.44 1.79
CA PRO A 90 -7.80 7.23 1.75
C PRO A 90 -7.47 7.73 3.16
N ILE A 91 -6.21 7.59 3.56
CA ILE A 91 -5.67 8.18 4.78
C ILE A 91 -5.57 9.70 4.61
N THR A 92 -6.70 10.39 4.78
CA THR A 92 -6.83 11.84 4.63
C THR A 92 -6.49 12.64 5.90
N GLY A 93 -5.95 12.01 6.94
CA GLY A 93 -5.78 12.65 8.24
C GLY A 93 -4.36 12.57 8.80
N SER A 94 -3.69 13.72 8.87
CA SER A 94 -2.75 13.98 9.96
C SER A 94 -3.57 14.17 11.24
N VAL A 95 -3.80 13.11 12.01
CA VAL A 95 -4.36 13.26 13.36
C VAL A 95 -3.28 13.92 14.22
N CYS A 96 -3.41 15.22 14.50
CA CYS A 96 -2.55 15.86 15.49
C CYS A 96 -2.90 15.31 16.86
N VAL A 97 -2.06 14.38 17.34
CA VAL A 97 -2.19 13.75 18.66
C VAL A 97 -1.57 14.63 19.76
N THR A 98 -0.82 15.67 19.38
CA THR A 98 -0.14 16.57 20.32
C THR A 98 -0.96 17.84 20.58
N PRO A 99 -1.02 18.34 21.83
CA PRO A 99 -1.73 19.58 22.17
C PRO A 99 -1.18 20.84 21.48
N VAL A 100 -0.01 20.77 20.84
CA VAL A 100 0.63 21.88 20.10
C VAL A 100 -0.19 22.33 18.87
N CYS A 101 -1.06 21.49 18.32
CA CYS A 101 -1.86 21.83 17.14
C CYS A 101 -3.29 22.29 17.46
N ARG A 102 -3.65 22.50 18.73
CA ARG A 102 -5.02 22.85 19.15
C ARG A 102 -5.14 24.33 19.49
#